data_AF-A0AAE7C1S7-F1
#
_entry.id   AF-A0AAE7C1S7-F1
#
_cell.length_a   1.000
_cell.length_b   1.000
_cell.length_c   1.000
_cell.angle_alpha   90.00
_cell.angle_beta   90.00
_cell.angle_gamma   90.00
#
_symmetry.space_group_name_H-M   'P 1'
#
loop_
_entity.id
_entity.type
_entity.pdbx_description
1 polymer ?
#
loop_
_entity_poly.entity_id
_entity_poly.type
_entity_poly.pdbx_seq_one_letter_code
_entity_poly.pdbx_strand_id
1 'polypeptide(L)'
;MNKKFDLFEIILISVTVFTIGLVLGKLDAGINKINFDLSSITSSFISLLGLFITYEALKIAHKGLETWKKQRTRELIPKLYYSILNIDSYFNTLDFSEAKLAIEGNIIFFAKINSFLGKEIVNIQTNLLDYEKFIGENPNINVIKESLVNIRHAYISYKEIVTKNSALITQYELQGLKQSQNPKSYESETSELHSSVMKLLRDLDPEIDNMVRNVKKLFD
;
A
#
# COMPACT_ATOMS: atom_id res chain seq x y z
N MET A 1 1.76 13.56 36.16
CA MET A 1 3.02 14.11 35.61
C MET A 1 4.06 12.99 35.58
N ASN A 2 4.14 12.26 34.47
CA ASN A 2 5.16 11.25 34.27
C ASN A 2 6.49 11.97 34.03
N LYS A 3 7.33 12.08 35.07
CA LYS A 3 8.75 12.35 34.89
C LYS A 3 9.34 11.11 34.21
N LYS A 4 9.35 11.10 32.88
CA LYS A 4 10.30 10.28 32.13
C LYS A 4 11.68 10.82 32.50
N PHE A 5 12.33 10.20 33.49
CA PHE A 5 13.75 10.42 33.68
C PHE A 5 14.42 10.13 32.35
N ASP A 6 15.05 11.14 31.77
CA ASP A 6 15.75 10.98 30.52
C ASP A 6 16.89 10.00 30.78
N LEU A 7 17.06 9.00 29.92
CA LEU A 7 18.17 8.05 30.02
C LEU A 7 19.51 8.80 30.12
N PHE A 8 19.55 10.00 29.53
CA PHE A 8 20.61 10.99 29.67
C PHE A 8 20.90 11.40 31.12
N GLU A 9 19.90 11.75 31.92
CA GLU A 9 20.09 12.09 33.33
C GLU A 9 20.65 10.90 34.11
N ILE A 10 20.18 9.68 33.80
CA ILE A 10 20.66 8.45 34.46
C ILE A 10 22.11 8.16 34.11
N ILE A 11 22.49 8.27 32.83
CA ILE A 11 23.87 8.07 32.37
C ILE A 11 24.78 9.17 32.96
N LEU A 12 24.35 10.43 32.92
CA LEU A 12 25.11 11.56 33.45
C LEU A 12 25.31 11.43 34.97
N ILE A 13 24.26 11.09 35.72
CA ILE A 13 24.34 10.85 37.16
C ILE A 13 25.28 9.67 37.44
N SER A 14 25.17 8.58 36.70
CA SER A 14 26.02 7.39 36.88
C SER A 14 27.50 7.70 36.63
N VAL A 15 27.81 8.44 35.56
CA VAL A 15 29.18 8.88 35.25
C VAL A 15 29.69 9.85 36.30
N THR A 16 28.88 10.81 36.72
CA THR A 16 29.27 11.81 37.72
C THR A 16 29.54 11.15 39.08
N VAL A 17 28.67 10.23 39.50
CA VAL A 17 28.84 9.46 40.74
C VAL A 17 30.07 8.55 40.66
N PHE A 18 30.31 7.88 39.53
CA PHE A 18 31.51 7.05 39.34
C PHE A 18 32.80 7.88 39.37
N THR A 19 32.80 9.05 38.72
CA THR A 19 33.96 9.94 38.68
C THR A 19 34.24 10.55 40.06
N ILE A 20 33.19 11.00 40.77
CA ILE A 20 33.31 11.49 42.15
C ILE A 20 33.77 10.37 43.08
N GLY A 21 33.24 9.15 42.95
CA GLY A 21 33.68 7.98 43.73
C GLY A 21 35.15 7.63 43.51
N LEU A 22 35.62 7.68 42.26
CA LEU A 22 37.05 7.53 41.92
C LEU A 22 37.92 8.63 42.53
N VAL A 23 37.44 9.88 42.56
CA VAL A 23 38.18 11.01 43.14
C VAL A 23 38.18 10.95 44.67
N LEU A 24 37.06 10.61 45.30
CA LEU A 24 36.94 10.47 46.75
C LEU A 24 37.74 9.26 47.27
N GLY A 25 37.75 8.14 46.54
CA GLY A 25 38.58 6.99 46.86
C GLY A 25 40.09 7.27 46.80
N LYS A 26 40.52 8.31 46.07
CA LYS A 26 41.92 8.80 46.04
C LYS A 26 42.26 9.74 47.19
N LEU A 27 41.27 10.41 47.78
CA LEU A 27 41.47 11.32 48.92
C LEU A 27 41.58 10.56 50.25
N ASP A 28 40.94 9.39 50.35
CA ASP A 28 40.93 8.57 51.57
C ASP A 28 42.04 7.51 51.61
N ALA A 29 42.46 6.98 50.45
CA ALA A 29 43.62 6.10 50.35
C ALA A 29 44.89 6.92 50.13
N GLY A 30 45.68 7.09 51.19
CA GLY A 30 47.01 7.72 51.12
C GLY A 30 47.81 7.22 49.91
N ILE A 31 48.49 8.16 49.24
CA ILE A 31 49.11 8.12 47.90
C ILE A 31 50.05 6.92 47.61
N ASN A 32 50.29 6.02 48.56
CA ASN A 32 51.16 4.86 48.38
C ASN A 32 50.36 3.54 48.42
N LYS A 33 50.35 2.84 47.28
CA LYS A 33 49.99 1.42 47.04
C LYS A 33 48.67 1.11 46.32
N ILE A 34 48.31 1.88 45.31
CA ILE A 34 47.48 1.30 44.24
C ILE A 34 48.15 1.60 42.89
N ASN A 35 48.74 0.58 42.26
CA ASN A 35 49.07 0.59 40.84
C ASN A 35 47.74 0.62 40.08
N PHE A 36 47.12 1.80 40.03
CA PHE A 36 45.92 2.04 39.26
C PHE A 36 46.36 2.19 37.81
N ASP A 37 46.01 1.21 36.99
CA ASP A 37 46.28 1.24 35.56
C ASP A 37 45.42 2.34 34.92
N LEU A 38 46.01 3.52 34.71
CA LEU A 38 45.36 4.67 34.07
C LEU A 38 44.73 4.30 32.72
N SER A 39 45.25 3.25 32.06
CA SER A 39 44.71 2.71 30.81
C SER A 39 43.29 2.13 30.97
N SER A 40 42.96 1.58 32.14
CA SER A 40 41.66 0.95 32.42
C SER A 40 40.56 1.99 32.66
N ILE A 41 40.91 3.13 33.26
CA ILE A 41 39.98 4.27 33.44
C ILE A 41 39.75 4.98 32.10
N THR A 42 40.82 5.22 31.34
CA THR A 42 40.70 5.85 30.02
C THR A 42 39.94 4.96 29.03
N SER A 43 40.14 3.64 29.03
CA SER A 43 39.36 2.73 28.17
C SER A 43 37.88 2.67 28.54
N SER A 44 37.55 2.76 29.84
CA SER A 44 36.17 2.84 30.32
C SER A 44 35.49 4.14 29.87
N PHE A 45 36.19 5.27 29.96
CA PHE A 45 35.71 6.56 29.45
C PHE A 45 35.50 6.56 27.93
N ILE A 46 36.43 5.98 27.17
CA ILE A 46 36.33 5.85 25.71
C ILE A 46 35.12 4.97 25.34
N SER A 47 34.89 3.88 26.07
CA SER A 47 33.75 2.98 25.84
C SER A 47 32.41 3.65 26.12
N LEU A 48 32.32 4.45 27.18
CA LEU A 48 31.13 5.26 27.52
C LEU A 48 30.85 6.34 26.47
N LEU A 49 31.89 7.04 26.01
CA LEU A 49 31.76 8.00 24.91
C LEU A 49 31.32 7.33 23.61
N GLY A 50 31.85 6.14 23.29
CA GLY A 50 31.43 5.35 22.14
C GLY A 50 29.94 4.95 22.20
N LEU A 51 29.47 4.51 23.37
CA LEU A 51 28.05 4.22 23.62
C LEU A 51 27.17 5.46 23.44
N PHE A 52 27.61 6.63 23.93
CA PHE A 52 26.90 7.89 23.77
C PHE A 52 26.77 8.30 22.30
N ILE A 53 27.88 8.26 21.55
CA ILE A 53 27.88 8.57 20.11
C ILE A 53 26.96 7.61 19.35
N THR A 54 27.01 6.31 19.68
CA THR A 54 26.16 5.30 19.06
C THR A 54 24.68 5.53 19.36
N TYR A 55 24.33 5.93 20.58
CA TYR A 55 22.97 6.24 20.97
C TYR A 55 22.42 7.49 20.25
N GLU A 56 23.18 8.59 20.21
CA GLU A 56 22.76 9.80 19.48
C GLU A 56 22.66 9.55 17.97
N ALA A 57 23.58 8.76 17.40
CA ALA A 57 23.50 8.34 16.00
C ALA A 57 22.23 7.50 15.73
N LEU A 58 21.87 6.57 16.63
CA LEU A 58 20.65 5.78 16.53
C LEU A 58 19.39 6.66 16.62
N LYS A 59 19.39 7.66 17.50
CA LYS A 59 18.28 8.62 17.66
C LYS A 59 18.09 9.48 16.40
N ILE A 60 19.18 9.95 15.80
CA ILE A 60 19.16 10.70 14.53
C ILE A 60 18.64 9.78 13.40
N ALA A 61 19.14 8.54 13.33
CA ALA A 61 18.69 7.56 12.34
C ALA A 61 17.19 7.25 12.49
N HIS A 62 16.70 7.11 13.72
CA HIS A 62 15.29 6.90 14.00
C HIS A 62 14.42 8.08 13.53
N LYS A 63 14.81 9.31 13.87
CA LYS A 63 14.13 10.53 13.42
C LYS A 63 14.16 10.67 11.89
N GLY A 64 15.27 10.30 11.26
CA GLY A 64 15.41 10.26 9.81
C GLY A 64 14.44 9.26 9.17
N LEU A 65 14.34 8.05 9.73
CA LEU A 65 13.41 7.01 9.29
C LEU A 65 11.94 7.47 9.42
N GLU A 66 11.56 8.07 10.55
CA GLU A 66 10.20 8.59 10.75
C GLU A 66 9.85 9.68 9.73
N THR A 67 10.78 10.60 9.47
CA THR A 67 10.61 11.67 8.49
C THR A 67 10.46 11.10 7.09
N TRP A 68 11.28 10.12 6.73
CA TRP A 68 11.22 9.43 5.44
C TRP A 68 9.91 8.66 5.27
N LYS A 69 9.45 7.93 6.30
CA LYS A 69 8.14 7.25 6.29
C LYS A 69 6.99 8.24 6.07
N LYS A 70 7.03 9.39 6.74
CA LYS A 70 6.03 10.45 6.58
C LYS A 70 6.01 11.02 5.15
N GLN A 71 7.18 11.22 4.54
CA GLN A 71 7.28 11.65 3.14
C GLN A 71 6.71 10.59 2.19
N ARG A 72 7.06 9.32 2.37
CA ARG A 72 6.52 8.21 1.56
C ARG A 72 5.00 8.06 1.71
N THR A 73 4.49 8.23 2.93
CA THR A 73 3.04 8.20 3.20
C THR A 73 2.29 9.26 2.40
N ARG A 74 2.84 10.49 2.34
CA ARG A 74 2.28 11.60 1.55
C ARG A 74 2.32 11.38 0.04
N GLU A 75 3.15 10.47 -0.43
CA GLU A 75 3.24 10.09 -1.84
C GLU A 75 2.32 8.92 -2.18
N LEU A 76 2.30 7.89 -1.33
CA LEU A 76 1.65 6.61 -1.62
C LEU A 76 0.13 6.66 -1.44
N ILE A 77 -0.37 7.35 -0.41
CA ILE A 77 -1.82 7.44 -0.17
C ILE A 77 -2.54 8.14 -1.34
N PRO A 78 -2.07 9.31 -1.84
CA PRO A 78 -2.67 9.90 -3.04
C PRO A 78 -2.62 9.01 -4.26
N LYS A 79 -1.49 8.32 -4.52
CA LYS A 79 -1.38 7.39 -5.66
C LYS A 79 -2.43 6.28 -5.59
N LEU A 80 -2.58 5.67 -4.41
CA LEU A 80 -3.59 4.66 -4.16
C LEU A 80 -5.01 5.22 -4.39
N TYR A 81 -5.28 6.42 -3.85
CA TYR A 81 -6.56 7.11 -4.02
C TYR A 81 -6.91 7.37 -5.49
N TYR A 82 -5.95 7.91 -6.25
CA TYR A 82 -6.14 8.20 -7.67
C TYR A 82 -6.40 6.93 -8.49
N SER A 83 -5.68 5.83 -8.23
CA SER A 83 -5.94 4.57 -8.94
C SER A 83 -7.35 4.03 -8.69
N ILE A 84 -7.88 4.18 -7.47
CA ILE A 84 -9.26 3.77 -7.16
C ILE A 84 -10.26 4.70 -7.86
N LEU A 85 -10.05 6.02 -7.79
CA LEU A 85 -10.92 7.00 -8.45
C LEU A 85 -10.91 6.88 -9.97
N ASN A 86 -9.83 6.41 -10.58
CA ASN A 86 -9.81 6.16 -12.02
C ASN A 86 -10.87 5.13 -12.41
N ILE A 87 -11.04 4.07 -11.61
CA ILE A 87 -12.05 3.04 -11.86
C ILE A 87 -13.46 3.64 -11.75
N ASP A 88 -13.73 4.35 -10.65
CA ASP A 88 -15.00 5.04 -10.42
C ASP A 88 -15.34 6.02 -11.56
N SER A 89 -14.38 6.88 -11.91
CA SER A 89 -14.54 7.86 -12.98
C SER A 89 -14.77 7.20 -14.33
N TYR A 90 -14.07 6.11 -14.65
CA TYR A 90 -14.24 5.42 -15.93
C TYR A 90 -15.67 4.89 -16.07
N PHE A 91 -16.20 4.22 -15.05
CA PHE A 91 -17.56 3.67 -15.10
C PHE A 91 -18.65 4.73 -15.03
N ASN A 92 -18.44 5.83 -14.30
CA ASN A 92 -19.37 6.96 -14.27
C ASN A 92 -19.37 7.78 -15.58
N THR A 93 -18.29 7.70 -16.36
CA THR A 93 -18.15 8.40 -17.66
C THR A 93 -18.39 7.48 -18.87
N LEU A 94 -18.80 6.23 -18.63
CA LEU A 94 -19.34 5.35 -19.68
C LEU A 94 -20.63 5.99 -20.21
N ASP A 95 -20.47 6.86 -21.20
CA ASP A 95 -21.51 7.65 -21.79
C ASP A 95 -22.55 6.74 -22.48
N PHE A 96 -23.80 7.21 -22.59
CA PHE A 96 -24.91 6.48 -23.22
C PHE A 96 -24.59 6.00 -24.66
N SER A 97 -23.60 6.61 -25.33
CA SER A 97 -23.14 6.20 -26.67
C SER A 97 -22.43 4.83 -26.68
N GLU A 98 -21.71 4.47 -25.61
CA GLU A 98 -21.06 3.17 -25.48
C GLU A 98 -22.03 2.07 -25.03
N ALA A 99 -23.09 2.43 -24.28
CA ALA A 99 -24.22 1.53 -24.03
C ALA A 99 -24.93 1.11 -25.33
N LYS A 100 -25.01 2.01 -26.32
CA LYS A 100 -25.51 1.69 -27.67
C LYS A 100 -24.58 0.72 -28.42
N LEU A 101 -23.27 0.87 -28.29
CA LEU A 101 -22.28 -0.07 -28.84
C LEU A 101 -22.32 -1.44 -28.17
N ALA A 102 -22.65 -1.49 -26.87
CA ALA A 102 -22.87 -2.75 -26.14
C ALA A 102 -24.13 -3.48 -26.62
N ILE A 103 -25.20 -2.75 -26.95
CA ILE A 103 -26.45 -3.30 -27.53
C ILE A 103 -26.20 -3.86 -28.94
N GLU A 104 -25.31 -3.25 -29.72
CA GLU A 104 -24.94 -3.71 -31.06
C GLU A 104 -23.90 -4.86 -31.07
N GLY A 105 -23.48 -5.34 -29.88
CA GLY A 105 -22.51 -6.42 -29.77
C GLY A 105 -21.09 -6.03 -30.20
N ASN A 106 -20.73 -4.75 -30.10
CA ASN A 106 -19.40 -4.30 -30.50
C ASN A 106 -18.32 -4.82 -29.55
N ILE A 107 -17.61 -5.86 -29.98
CA ILE A 107 -16.53 -6.53 -29.23
C ILE A 107 -15.46 -5.54 -28.74
N ILE A 108 -15.18 -4.47 -29.51
CA ILE A 108 -14.15 -3.48 -29.17
C ILE A 108 -14.48 -2.79 -27.84
N PHE A 109 -15.77 -2.55 -27.56
CA PHE A 109 -16.20 -1.96 -26.31
C PHE A 109 -15.85 -2.85 -25.10
N PHE A 110 -16.21 -4.13 -25.17
CA PHE A 110 -15.93 -5.09 -24.09
C PHE A 110 -14.43 -5.30 -23.87
N ALA A 111 -13.65 -5.30 -24.96
CA ALA A 111 -12.19 -5.37 -24.91
C ALA A 111 -11.54 -4.14 -24.25
N LYS A 112 -12.11 -2.94 -24.44
CA LYS A 112 -11.65 -1.71 -23.76
C LYS A 112 -11.84 -1.80 -22.25
N ILE A 113 -13.03 -2.20 -21.78
CA ILE A 113 -13.29 -2.41 -20.35
C ILE A 113 -12.28 -3.40 -19.76
N ASN A 114 -12.07 -4.54 -20.44
CA ASN A 114 -11.13 -5.57 -20.00
C ASN A 114 -9.69 -5.03 -19.86
N SER A 115 -9.21 -4.30 -20.87
CA SER A 115 -7.88 -3.68 -20.86
C SER A 115 -7.72 -2.66 -19.73
N PHE A 116 -8.72 -1.77 -19.58
CA PHE A 116 -8.72 -0.73 -18.57
C PHE A 116 -8.72 -1.31 -17.14
N LEU A 117 -9.68 -2.19 -16.82
CA LEU A 117 -9.77 -2.80 -15.50
C LEU A 117 -8.53 -3.62 -15.15
N GLY A 118 -8.04 -4.41 -16.11
CA GLY A 118 -6.83 -5.21 -15.90
C GLY A 118 -5.63 -4.34 -15.50
N LYS A 119 -5.47 -3.17 -16.12
CA LYS A 119 -4.41 -2.22 -15.79
C LYS A 119 -4.61 -1.60 -14.40
N GLU A 120 -5.80 -1.11 -14.08
CA GLU A 120 -6.02 -0.42 -12.81
C GLU A 120 -5.98 -1.37 -11.61
N ILE A 121 -6.44 -2.62 -11.74
CA ILE A 121 -6.27 -3.65 -10.70
C ILE A 121 -4.79 -3.86 -10.38
N VAL A 122 -3.93 -3.95 -11.40
CA VAL A 122 -2.48 -4.09 -11.21
C VAL A 122 -1.89 -2.84 -10.55
N ASN A 123 -2.27 -1.64 -10.98
CA ASN A 123 -1.81 -0.39 -10.38
C ASN A 123 -2.14 -0.32 -8.87
N ILE A 124 -3.39 -0.64 -8.50
CA ILE A 124 -3.83 -0.66 -7.11
C ILE A 124 -3.04 -1.71 -6.33
N GLN A 125 -2.87 -2.92 -6.87
CA GLN A 125 -2.10 -3.98 -6.23
C GLN A 125 -0.65 -3.54 -5.97
N THR A 126 0.02 -2.92 -6.94
CA THR A 126 1.38 -2.39 -6.79
C THR A 126 1.43 -1.31 -5.72
N ASN A 127 0.50 -0.36 -5.73
CA ASN A 127 0.44 0.71 -4.73
C ASN A 127 0.21 0.18 -3.31
N LEU A 128 -0.60 -0.87 -3.14
CA LEU A 128 -0.83 -1.53 -1.84
C LEU A 128 0.44 -2.25 -1.35
N LEU A 129 1.15 -2.96 -2.23
CA LEU A 129 2.41 -3.62 -1.88
C LEU A 129 3.48 -2.60 -1.46
N ASP A 130 3.59 -1.48 -2.19
CA ASP A 130 4.50 -0.40 -1.81
C ASP A 130 4.11 0.23 -0.47
N TYR A 131 2.81 0.44 -0.22
CA TYR A 131 2.32 0.92 1.07
C TYR A 131 2.77 0.01 2.21
N GLU A 132 2.51 -1.30 2.13
CA GLU A 132 2.85 -2.25 3.20
C GLU A 132 4.35 -2.36 3.42
N LYS A 133 5.15 -2.34 2.34
CA LYS A 133 6.60 -2.39 2.40
C LYS A 133 7.20 -1.21 3.16
N PHE A 134 6.64 -0.01 2.99
CA PHE A 134 7.27 1.22 3.48
C PHE A 134 6.64 1.76 4.78
N ILE A 135 5.34 1.56 4.96
CA ILE A 135 4.58 2.14 6.07
C ILE A 135 4.24 1.05 7.10
N GLY A 136 3.86 -0.14 6.63
CA GLY A 136 3.48 -1.29 7.45
C GLY A 136 1.98 -1.61 7.40
N GLU A 137 1.53 -2.48 8.28
CA GLU A 137 0.14 -2.93 8.34
C GLU A 137 -0.82 -1.82 8.79
N ASN A 138 -2.00 -1.76 8.18
CA ASN A 138 -3.06 -0.84 8.56
C ASN A 138 -4.44 -1.52 8.36
N PRO A 139 -5.37 -1.43 9.34
CA PRO A 139 -6.69 -2.05 9.21
C PRO A 139 -7.48 -1.58 7.99
N ASN A 140 -7.39 -0.30 7.63
CA ASN A 140 -8.06 0.25 6.44
C ASN A 140 -7.46 -0.35 5.14
N ILE A 141 -6.14 -0.61 5.12
CA ILE A 141 -5.47 -1.29 4.00
C ILE A 141 -5.93 -2.74 3.87
N ASN A 142 -6.19 -3.44 4.97
CA ASN A 142 -6.75 -4.80 4.93
C ASN A 142 -8.13 -4.82 4.25
N VAL A 143 -8.99 -3.86 4.59
CA VAL A 143 -10.30 -3.72 3.92
C VAL A 143 -10.13 -3.40 2.44
N ILE A 144 -9.21 -2.50 2.07
CA ILE A 144 -8.94 -2.16 0.66
C ILE A 144 -8.44 -3.39 -0.12
N LYS A 145 -7.60 -4.24 0.48
CA LYS A 145 -7.15 -5.50 -0.13
C LYS A 145 -8.29 -6.48 -0.34
N GLU A 146 -9.18 -6.61 0.64
CA GLU A 146 -10.36 -7.48 0.53
C GLU A 146 -11.27 -7.04 -0.61
N SER A 147 -11.57 -5.74 -0.70
CA SER A 147 -12.31 -5.17 -1.82
C SER A 147 -11.61 -5.39 -3.16
N LEU A 148 -10.28 -5.25 -3.23
CA LEU A 148 -9.51 -5.55 -4.44
C LEU A 148 -9.62 -7.03 -4.87
N VAL A 149 -9.66 -7.96 -3.92
CA VAL A 149 -9.89 -9.39 -4.20
C VAL A 149 -11.27 -9.60 -4.82
N ASN A 150 -12.32 -8.97 -4.26
CA ASN A 150 -13.68 -9.05 -4.80
C ASN A 150 -13.78 -8.44 -6.20
N ILE A 151 -13.20 -7.26 -6.42
CA ILE A 151 -13.06 -6.63 -7.74
C ILE A 151 -12.37 -7.56 -8.73
N ARG A 152 -11.28 -8.23 -8.31
CA ARG A 152 -10.55 -9.16 -9.15
C ARG A 152 -11.38 -10.38 -9.51
N HIS A 153 -12.16 -10.93 -8.58
CA HIS A 153 -13.07 -12.05 -8.87
C HIS A 153 -14.16 -11.65 -9.87
N ALA A 154 -14.79 -10.48 -9.68
CA ALA A 154 -15.77 -9.94 -10.63
C ALA A 154 -15.16 -9.74 -12.02
N TYR A 155 -13.95 -9.16 -12.09
CA TYR A 155 -13.20 -8.96 -13.33
C TYR A 155 -12.86 -10.28 -14.03
N ILE A 156 -12.41 -11.31 -13.31
CA ILE A 156 -12.10 -12.62 -13.91
C ILE A 156 -13.36 -13.24 -14.51
N SER A 157 -14.48 -13.24 -13.77
CA SER A 157 -15.75 -13.76 -14.27
C SER A 157 -16.23 -13.02 -15.52
N TYR A 158 -16.12 -11.68 -15.53
CA TYR A 158 -16.40 -10.86 -16.72
C TYR A 158 -15.50 -11.23 -17.90
N LYS A 159 -14.18 -11.30 -17.67
CA LYS A 159 -13.18 -11.57 -18.71
C LYS A 159 -13.39 -12.93 -19.39
N GLU A 160 -13.79 -13.95 -18.64
CA GLU A 160 -14.11 -15.27 -19.17
C GLU A 160 -15.30 -15.22 -20.13
N ILE A 161 -16.39 -14.55 -19.74
CA ILE A 161 -17.57 -14.34 -20.58
C ILE A 161 -17.21 -13.55 -21.84
N VAL A 162 -16.45 -12.46 -21.69
CA VAL A 162 -16.00 -11.64 -22.82
C VAL A 162 -15.17 -12.46 -23.80
N THR A 163 -14.23 -13.25 -23.30
CA THR A 163 -13.34 -14.04 -24.16
C THR A 163 -14.13 -15.09 -24.94
N LYS A 164 -15.02 -15.83 -24.26
CA LYS A 164 -15.90 -16.83 -24.87
C LYS A 164 -16.79 -16.22 -25.95
N ASN A 165 -17.54 -15.17 -25.60
CA ASN A 165 -18.57 -14.64 -26.48
C ASN A 165 -18.00 -13.75 -27.59
N SER A 166 -16.89 -13.05 -27.36
CA SER A 166 -16.20 -12.30 -28.42
C SER A 166 -15.68 -13.23 -29.52
N ALA A 167 -15.15 -14.41 -29.16
CA ALA A 167 -14.69 -15.39 -30.14
C ALA A 167 -15.86 -15.91 -31.00
N LEU A 168 -17.00 -16.23 -30.38
CA LEU A 168 -18.21 -16.69 -31.07
C LEU A 168 -18.78 -15.60 -31.99
N ILE A 169 -18.94 -14.37 -31.50
CA ILE A 169 -19.44 -13.23 -32.29
C ILE A 169 -18.51 -12.95 -33.48
N THR A 170 -17.19 -12.94 -33.27
CA THR A 170 -16.22 -12.77 -34.37
C THR A 170 -16.38 -13.87 -35.42
N GLN A 171 -16.57 -15.13 -34.99
CA GLN A 171 -16.80 -16.24 -35.89
C GLN A 171 -18.09 -16.05 -36.71
N TYR A 172 -19.19 -15.65 -36.07
CA TYR A 172 -20.46 -15.38 -36.75
C TYR A 172 -20.36 -14.23 -37.76
N GLU A 173 -19.60 -13.18 -37.43
CA GLU A 173 -19.34 -12.05 -38.32
C GLU A 173 -18.53 -12.47 -39.55
N LEU A 174 -17.47 -13.26 -39.37
CA LEU A 174 -16.64 -13.78 -40.46
C LEU A 174 -17.42 -14.72 -41.39
N GLN A 175 -18.38 -15.47 -40.85
CA GLN A 175 -19.20 -16.41 -41.62
C GLN A 175 -20.43 -15.73 -42.29
N GLY A 176 -20.62 -14.42 -42.13
CA GLY A 176 -21.79 -13.70 -42.66
C GLY A 176 -23.12 -14.13 -42.02
N LEU A 177 -23.06 -14.79 -40.86
CA LEU A 177 -24.22 -15.41 -40.20
C LEU A 177 -25.09 -14.43 -39.42
N LYS A 178 -24.70 -13.14 -39.35
CA LYS A 178 -25.50 -12.07 -38.74
C LYS A 178 -26.94 -12.01 -39.26
N GLN A 179 -27.21 -12.45 -40.50
CA GLN A 179 -28.54 -12.33 -41.12
C GLN A 179 -29.20 -13.62 -41.63
N SER A 180 -28.52 -14.78 -41.74
CA SER A 180 -29.09 -15.87 -42.57
C SER A 180 -29.30 -17.25 -41.94
N GLN A 181 -28.67 -17.65 -40.82
CA GLN A 181 -28.83 -19.04 -40.34
C GLN A 181 -28.94 -19.29 -38.83
N ASN A 182 -28.57 -18.38 -37.92
CA ASN A 182 -28.79 -18.57 -36.47
C ASN A 182 -28.88 -17.27 -35.63
N PRO A 183 -29.83 -16.38 -35.93
CA PRO A 183 -29.95 -15.07 -35.26
C PRO A 183 -30.16 -15.19 -33.74
N LYS A 184 -30.85 -16.25 -33.27
CA LYS A 184 -31.08 -16.51 -31.84
C LYS A 184 -29.79 -16.76 -31.05
N SER A 185 -28.78 -17.38 -31.67
CA SER A 185 -27.48 -17.57 -31.02
C SER A 185 -26.81 -16.21 -30.85
N TYR A 186 -26.54 -15.50 -31.95
CA TYR A 186 -25.85 -14.20 -31.94
C TYR A 186 -26.44 -13.20 -30.92
N GLU A 187 -27.77 -13.09 -30.87
CA GLU A 187 -28.48 -12.25 -29.90
C GLU A 187 -28.27 -12.75 -28.45
N SER A 188 -28.26 -14.06 -28.22
CA SER A 188 -27.96 -14.67 -26.92
C SER A 188 -26.54 -14.37 -26.44
N GLU A 189 -25.51 -14.52 -27.29
CA GLU A 189 -24.13 -14.20 -26.88
C GLU A 189 -23.93 -12.71 -26.62
N THR A 190 -24.57 -11.86 -27.43
CA THR A 190 -24.57 -10.39 -27.23
C THR A 190 -25.29 -10.00 -25.93
N SER A 191 -26.43 -10.64 -25.63
CA SER A 191 -27.15 -10.43 -24.38
C SER A 191 -26.36 -10.92 -23.17
N GLU A 192 -25.64 -12.04 -23.27
CA GLU A 192 -24.77 -12.54 -22.20
C GLU A 192 -23.60 -11.58 -21.95
N LEU A 193 -23.00 -10.99 -23.00
CA LEU A 193 -22.00 -9.92 -22.85
C LEU A 193 -22.58 -8.69 -22.13
N HIS A 194 -23.75 -8.21 -22.54
CA HIS A 194 -24.40 -7.07 -21.89
C HIS A 194 -24.69 -7.36 -20.40
N SER A 195 -25.27 -8.52 -20.11
CA SER A 195 -25.56 -8.95 -18.74
C SER A 195 -24.28 -9.05 -17.89
N SER A 196 -23.15 -9.46 -18.47
CA SER A 196 -21.88 -9.54 -17.77
C SER A 196 -21.33 -8.18 -17.38
N VAL A 197 -21.49 -7.15 -18.23
CA VAL A 197 -21.10 -5.76 -17.90
C VAL A 197 -21.99 -5.25 -16.77
N MET A 198 -23.31 -5.44 -16.85
CA MET A 198 -24.22 -4.98 -15.80
C MET A 198 -23.95 -5.66 -14.44
N LYS A 199 -23.61 -6.95 -14.47
CA LYS A 199 -23.18 -7.68 -13.27
C LYS A 199 -21.86 -7.12 -12.73
N LEU A 200 -20.87 -6.91 -13.60
CA LEU A 200 -19.59 -6.31 -13.23
C LEU A 200 -19.79 -4.95 -12.54
N LEU A 201 -20.56 -4.05 -13.14
CA LEU A 201 -20.84 -2.74 -12.54
C LEU A 201 -21.47 -2.85 -11.14
N ARG A 202 -22.47 -3.74 -10.99
CA ARG A 202 -23.14 -3.99 -9.71
C ARG A 202 -22.19 -4.55 -8.64
N ASP A 203 -21.27 -5.42 -9.05
CA ASP A 203 -20.31 -6.06 -8.15
C ASP A 203 -19.16 -5.10 -7.79
N LEU A 204 -18.79 -4.17 -8.68
CA LEU A 204 -17.70 -3.20 -8.46
C LEU A 204 -18.13 -2.02 -7.57
N ASP A 205 -19.34 -1.50 -7.76
CA ASP A 205 -19.84 -0.29 -7.09
C ASP A 205 -19.65 -0.30 -5.56
N PRO A 206 -20.13 -1.31 -4.79
CA PRO A 206 -19.95 -1.33 -3.34
C PRO A 206 -18.47 -1.47 -2.93
N GLU A 207 -17.65 -2.13 -3.74
CA GLU A 207 -16.23 -2.35 -3.44
C GLU A 207 -15.41 -1.09 -3.67
N ILE A 208 -15.67 -0.35 -4.75
CA ILE A 208 -15.06 0.95 -5.02
C ILE A 208 -15.40 1.92 -3.89
N ASP A 209 -16.67 1.99 -3.48
CA ASP A 209 -17.12 2.82 -2.37
C ASP A 209 -16.39 2.49 -1.05
N ASN A 210 -16.24 1.20 -0.76
CA ASN A 210 -15.49 0.73 0.40
C ASN A 210 -14.01 1.14 0.32
N MET A 211 -13.37 0.98 -0.83
CA MET A 211 -11.97 1.37 -1.03
C MET A 211 -11.78 2.88 -0.89
N VAL A 212 -12.63 3.70 -1.53
CA VAL A 212 -12.60 5.16 -1.43
C VAL A 212 -12.74 5.61 0.02
N ARG A 213 -13.70 5.05 0.76
CA ARG A 213 -13.93 5.40 2.18
C ARG A 213 -12.72 5.06 3.04
N ASN A 214 -12.11 3.89 2.84
CA ASN A 214 -10.97 3.46 3.65
C ASN A 214 -9.67 4.18 3.28
N VAL A 215 -9.46 4.56 2.02
CA VAL A 215 -8.33 5.41 1.65
C VAL A 215 -8.46 6.82 2.21
N LYS A 216 -9.67 7.39 2.25
CA LYS A 216 -9.91 8.69 2.91
C LYS A 216 -9.45 8.68 4.39
N LYS A 217 -9.74 7.61 5.12
CA LYS A 217 -9.28 7.43 6.51
C LYS A 217 -7.76 7.27 6.67
N LEU A 218 -7.00 7.10 5.59
CA LEU A 218 -5.53 7.09 5.65
C LEU A 218 -4.96 8.51 5.57
N PHE A 219 -5.71 9.47 5.03
CA PHE A 219 -5.32 10.87 5.01
C PHE A 219 -5.50 11.56 6.37
N ASP A 220 -6.47 11.10 7.15
CA ASP A 220 -6.76 11.54 8.52
C ASP A 220 -5.70 11.02 9.52
#